data_AF-A0A1A2YCH6-F1
#
_entry.id   AF-A0A1A2YCH6-F1
#
_cell.length_a   1.000
_cell.length_b   1.000
_cell.length_c   1.000
_cell.angle_alpha   90.00
_cell.angle_beta   90.00
_cell.angle_gamma   90.00
#
_symmetry.space_group_name_H-M   'P 1'
#
loop_
_entity.id
_entity.type
_entity.pdbx_description
1 polymer ?
#
loop_
_entity_poly.entity_id
_entity_poly.type
_entity_poly.pdbx_seq_one_letter_code
_entity_poly.pdbx_strand_id
1 'polypeptide(L)' 'MSWAKREAKALADMTLTGEALLAELEDYIRVHNPLLTDVRLERATATEEFDTAAQPPRRWYDVIYLADDGEGYGIKP' A
#
# COMPACT_ATOMS: atom_id res chain seq x y z
N MET A 1 10.46 -15.48 -9.13
CA MET A 1 9.46 -14.39 -9.15
C MET A 1 8.31 -14.87 -8.28
N SER A 2 8.42 -14.64 -6.98
CA SER A 2 7.46 -15.15 -6.01
C SER A 2 6.70 -13.96 -5.46
N TRP A 3 5.58 -13.67 -6.10
CA TRP A 3 4.72 -12.58 -5.67
C TRP A 3 3.94 -13.04 -4.45
N ALA A 4 4.17 -12.39 -3.31
CA ALA A 4 3.45 -12.66 -2.08
C ALA A 4 2.30 -11.66 -1.95
N LYS A 5 1.10 -12.19 -1.71
CA LYS A 5 -0.05 -11.37 -1.35
C LYS A 5 0.09 -10.88 0.08
N ARG A 6 0.07 -9.57 0.25
CA ARG A 6 0.22 -8.90 1.54
C ARG A 6 -0.88 -7.86 1.71
N GLU A 7 -1.17 -7.59 2.96
CA GLU A 7 -2.14 -6.59 3.38
C GLU A 7 -1.36 -5.54 4.16
N ALA A 8 -1.58 -4.27 3.84
CA ALA A 8 -1.01 -3.16 4.57
C ALA A 8 -2.04 -2.06 4.72
N LYS A 9 -1.74 -1.13 5.62
CA LYS A 9 -2.49 0.09 5.78
C LYS A 9 -1.66 1.24 5.22
N ALA A 10 -2.20 1.96 4.25
CA ALA A 10 -1.52 3.06 3.60
C ALA A 10 -2.34 4.35 3.72
N LEU A 11 -1.64 5.47 3.87
CA LEU A 11 -2.23 6.80 3.91
C LEU A 11 -2.20 7.38 2.51
N ALA A 12 -3.35 7.88 2.07
CA ALA A 12 -3.41 8.69 0.87
C ALA A 12 -4.30 9.90 1.07
N ASP A 13 -4.03 10.93 0.31
CA ASP A 13 -4.76 12.16 0.28
C ASP A 13 -6.18 11.94 -0.25
N MET A 14 -7.18 12.44 0.48
CA MET A 14 -8.58 12.26 0.10
C MET A 14 -8.97 12.97 -1.18
N THR A 15 -8.15 13.92 -1.63
CA THR A 15 -8.36 14.63 -2.89
C THR A 15 -7.96 13.78 -4.10
N LEU A 16 -7.16 12.73 -3.90
CA LEU A 16 -6.74 11.82 -4.97
C LEU A 16 -7.81 10.77 -5.26
N THR A 17 -7.98 10.48 -6.54
CA THR A 17 -8.93 9.47 -7.04
C THR A 17 -8.34 8.71 -8.21
N GLY A 18 -8.88 7.52 -8.49
CA GLY A 18 -8.44 6.70 -9.62
C GLY A 18 -6.96 6.31 -9.52
N GLU A 19 -6.21 6.50 -10.60
CA GLU A 19 -4.79 6.10 -10.69
C GLU A 19 -3.89 6.90 -9.76
N ALA A 20 -4.19 8.19 -9.51
CA ALA A 20 -3.38 9.01 -8.63
C ALA A 20 -3.43 8.52 -7.18
N LEU A 21 -4.60 8.07 -6.73
CA LEU A 21 -4.77 7.44 -5.42
C LEU A 21 -3.95 6.14 -5.33
N LEU A 22 -4.02 5.29 -6.35
CA LEU A 22 -3.29 4.03 -6.37
C LEU A 22 -1.78 4.26 -6.34
N ALA A 23 -1.27 5.20 -7.14
CA ALA A 23 0.15 5.54 -7.17
C ALA A 23 0.67 6.03 -5.80
N GLU A 24 -0.10 6.86 -5.10
CA GLU A 24 0.30 7.35 -3.76
C GLU A 24 0.29 6.22 -2.71
N LEU A 25 -0.70 5.33 -2.76
CA LEU A 25 -0.75 4.17 -1.89
C LEU A 25 0.43 3.20 -2.16
N GLU A 26 0.81 2.99 -3.42
CA GLU A 26 1.99 2.20 -3.79
C GLU A 26 3.29 2.84 -3.28
N ASP A 27 3.43 4.15 -3.45
CA ASP A 27 4.59 4.90 -2.97
C ASP A 27 4.72 4.79 -1.45
N TYR A 28 3.63 4.98 -0.71
CA TYR A 28 3.61 4.83 0.75
C TYR A 28 4.08 3.43 1.18
N ILE A 29 3.59 2.38 0.54
CA ILE A 29 4.00 1.00 0.83
C ILE A 29 5.50 0.80 0.55
N ARG A 30 6.01 1.33 -0.57
CA ARG A 30 7.44 1.23 -0.92
C ARG A 30 8.33 1.98 0.05
N VAL A 31 7.95 3.19 0.46
CA VAL A 31 8.70 3.98 1.45
C VAL A 31 8.77 3.26 2.79
N HIS A 32 7.68 2.62 3.21
CA HIS A 32 7.64 1.86 4.47
C HIS A 32 8.25 0.46 4.37
N ASN A 33 8.42 -0.09 3.17
CA ASN A 33 8.96 -1.42 2.94
C ASN A 33 10.06 -1.37 1.86
N PRO A 34 11.26 -0.86 2.20
CA PRO A 34 12.37 -0.73 1.25
C PRO A 34 12.92 -2.07 0.75
N LEU A 35 12.49 -3.18 1.34
CA LEU A 35 12.84 -4.55 0.92
C LEU A 35 12.02 -5.03 -0.29
N LEU A 36 10.91 -4.37 -0.60
CA LEU A 36 10.05 -4.77 -1.72
C LEU A 36 10.67 -4.23 -3.02
N THR A 37 10.95 -5.14 -3.95
CA THR A 37 11.52 -4.77 -5.25
C THR A 37 10.43 -4.35 -6.22
N ASP A 38 9.29 -5.03 -6.17
CA ASP A 38 8.10 -4.70 -6.93
C ASP A 38 6.87 -4.72 -6.01
N VAL A 39 5.97 -3.76 -6.19
CA VAL A 39 4.73 -3.61 -5.42
C VAL A 39 3.65 -3.27 -6.41
N ARG A 40 2.57 -4.05 -6.37
CA ARG A 40 1.38 -3.86 -7.20
C ARG A 40 0.12 -3.96 -6.36
N LEU A 41 -0.66 -2.88 -6.33
CA LEU A 41 -1.96 -2.90 -5.67
C LEU A 41 -2.97 -3.80 -6.41
N GLU A 42 -3.65 -4.67 -5.66
CA GLU A 42 -4.82 -5.41 -6.14
C GLU A 42 -6.13 -4.74 -5.73
N ARG A 43 -6.18 -4.23 -4.49
CA ARG A 43 -7.38 -3.62 -3.93
C ARG A 43 -7.00 -2.55 -2.92
N ALA A 44 -7.71 -1.43 -2.93
CA ALA A 44 -7.65 -0.41 -1.89
C ALA A 44 -9.06 -0.20 -1.33
N THR A 45 -9.22 -0.36 -0.02
CA THR A 45 -10.49 -0.19 0.68
C THR A 45 -10.36 0.98 1.63
N ALA A 46 -11.18 2.01 1.44
CA ALA A 46 -11.16 3.19 2.28
C ALA A 46 -11.70 2.84 3.68
N THR A 47 -10.92 3.12 4.72
CA THR A 47 -11.33 2.88 6.12
C THR A 47 -12.07 4.09 6.68
N GLU A 48 -12.67 3.99 7.86
CA GLU A 48 -13.29 5.15 8.53
C GLU A 48 -12.27 6.02 9.30
N GLU A 49 -10.97 5.71 9.16
CA GLU A 49 -9.90 6.44 9.83
C GLU A 49 -9.30 7.52 8.93
N PHE A 50 -9.20 8.73 9.48
CA PHE A 50 -8.70 9.91 8.79
C PHE A 50 -7.55 10.52 9.57
N ASP A 51 -6.50 10.91 8.87
CA ASP A 51 -5.45 11.75 9.40
C ASP A 51 -5.75 13.21 9.06
N THR A 52 -6.27 13.93 10.06
CA THR A 52 -6.58 15.36 9.97
C THR A 52 -5.39 16.24 10.39
N ALA A 53 -4.27 15.63 10.77
CA ALA A 53 -3.05 16.34 11.15
C ALA A 53 -2.32 16.89 9.92
N ALA A 54 -2.39 16.20 8.78
CA ALA A 54 -1.92 16.69 7.49
C ALA A 54 -2.96 17.58 6.77
N GLN A 55 -2.49 18.60 6.04
CA GLN A 55 -3.26 19.35 5.05
C GLN A 55 -2.65 19.12 3.66
N PRO A 56 -3.38 18.54 2.69
CA PRO A 56 -4.78 18.12 2.77
C PRO A 56 -5.01 16.92 3.69
N PRO A 57 -6.25 16.74 4.21
CA PRO A 57 -6.57 15.64 5.10
C PRO A 57 -6.43 14.31 4.36
N ARG A 58 -5.76 13.36 5.00
CA ARG A 58 -5.50 12.05 4.44
C ARG A 58 -6.45 11.03 5.05
N ARG A 59 -6.68 9.94 4.34
CA ARG A 59 -7.49 8.82 4.78
C ARG A 59 -6.64 7.56 4.77
N TRP A 60 -6.90 6.70 5.75
CA TRP A 60 -6.29 5.39 5.77
C TRP A 60 -7.05 4.44 4.84
N TYR A 61 -6.29 3.68 4.07
CA TYR A 61 -6.81 2.65 3.18
C TYR A 61 -6.20 1.31 3.54
N ASP A 62 -7.05 0.31 3.73
CA ASP A 62 -6.63 -1.09 3.77
C ASP A 62 -6.36 -1.53 2.35
N VAL A 63 -5.08 -1.74 2.06
CA VAL A 63 -4.57 -2.10 0.75
C VAL A 63 -4.12 -3.53 0.73
N ILE A 64 -4.61 -4.26 -0.26
CA ILE A 64 -4.17 -5.60 -0.61
C ILE A 64 -3.27 -5.44 -1.83
N TYR A 65 -2.04 -5.89 -1.71
CA TYR A 65 -1.04 -5.78 -2.76
C TYR A 65 -0.28 -7.08 -2.92
N LEU A 66 0.25 -7.27 -4.13
CA LEU A 66 1.26 -8.28 -4.40
C LEU A 66 2.61 -7.60 -4.35
N ALA A 67 3.55 -8.17 -3.62
CA ALA A 67 4.93 -7.71 -3.66
C ALA A 67 5.90 -8.86 -3.89
N ASP A 68 6.96 -8.56 -4.64
CA ASP A 68 8.12 -9.42 -4.77
C ASP A 68 9.20 -8.86 -3.86
N ASP A 69 9.43 -9.56 -2.75
CA ASP A 69 10.51 -9.25 -1.80
C ASP A 69 11.83 -9.93 -2.17
N GLY A 70 11.95 -10.51 -3.37
CA GLY A 70 13.12 -11.28 -3.82
C GLY A 70 13.34 -12.60 -3.06
N GLU A 71 12.76 -12.73 -1.88
CA GLU A 71 12.71 -13.93 -1.04
C GLU A 71 11.67 -14.90 -1.62
N GLY A 72 12.10 -15.79 -2.51
CA GLY A 72 11.26 -16.87 -3.01
C GLY A 72 10.67 -17.69 -1.86
N TYR A 73 9.36 -17.56 -1.63
CA TYR A 73 8.52 -18.43 -0.78
C TYR A 73 9.19 -18.88 0.54
N GLY A 74 9.31 -17.97 1.51
CA GLY A 74 9.57 -18.36 2.89
C GLY A 74 8.37 -19.12 3.46
N ILE A 75 8.35 -20.45 3.30
CA ILE A 75 7.57 -21.34 4.16
C ILE A 75 7.98 -21.02 5.60
N LYS A 76 7.11 -20.36 6.37
CA LYS A 76 7.29 -20.32 7.82
C LYS A 76 7.06 -21.73 8.38
N PRO A 77 7.94 -22.23 9.26
CA PRO A 77 7.87 -23.57 9.84
C PRO A 77 6.66 -23.76 10.76
#